data_AF-A0A944KJW3-F1
#
_entry.id   AF-A0A944KJW3-F1
#
_cell.length_a   1.000
_cell.length_b   1.000
_cell.length_c   1.000
_cell.angle_alpha   90.00
_cell.angle_beta   90.00
_cell.angle_gamma   90.00
#
_symmetry.space_group_name_H-M   'P 1'
#
loop_
_entity.id
_entity.type
_entity.pdbx_description
1 polymer ?
#
loop_
_entity_poly.entity_id
_entity_poly.type
_entity_poly.pdbx_seq_one_letter_code
_entity_poly.pdbx_strand_id
1 'polypeptide(L)'
;MMLQLLSLTLAFDDARFFGSVMFNDADHPDEPPPTVLVDHAGEAPWFRLRNVDPDAQDLSVPAMVEADRIMRFILRYAPERIGRTAADFPQQP
;
A
#
# COMPACT_ATOMS: atom_id res chain seq x y z
N MET A 1 -8.05 16.49 6.21
CA MET A 1 -7.58 15.56 5.18
C MET A 1 -8.45 14.32 5.16
N MET A 2 -9.43 14.31 4.26
CA MET A 2 -10.29 13.14 4.02
C MET A 2 -9.80 12.43 2.76
N LEU A 3 -8.93 11.43 2.94
CA LEU A 3 -8.47 10.59 1.84
C LEU A 3 -9.51 9.54 1.49
N GLN A 4 -9.81 9.41 0.20
CA GLN A 4 -10.64 8.34 -0.34
C GLN A 4 -9.81 7.52 -1.31
N LEU A 5 -9.91 6.18 -1.23
CA LEU A 5 -9.22 5.32 -2.17
C LEU A 5 -9.72 5.61 -3.60
N LEU A 6 -8.83 6.14 -4.42
CA LEU A 6 -9.12 6.42 -5.84
C LEU A 6 -8.78 5.20 -6.69
N SER A 7 -7.62 4.59 -6.45
CA SER A 7 -7.17 3.40 -7.16
C SER A 7 -6.21 2.58 -6.31
N LEU A 8 -6.31 1.26 -6.43
CA LEU A 8 -5.32 0.30 -5.96
C LEU A 8 -4.92 -0.58 -7.14
N THR A 9 -3.66 -0.52 -7.51
CA THR A 9 -3.09 -1.40 -8.54
C THR A 9 -1.96 -2.20 -7.93
N LEU A 10 -2.02 -3.52 -8.08
CA LEU A 10 -0.98 -4.45 -7.65
C LEU A 10 -0.67 -5.40 -8.80
N ALA A 11 0.60 -5.54 -9.12
CA ALA A 11 1.15 -6.54 -10.01
C ALA A 11 1.96 -7.53 -9.19
N PHE A 12 1.92 -8.81 -9.55
CA PHE A 12 2.63 -9.84 -8.83
C PHE A 12 3.08 -10.96 -9.77
N ASP A 13 4.12 -11.66 -9.33
CA ASP A 13 4.55 -12.95 -9.84
C ASP A 13 4.64 -13.95 -8.67
N ASP A 14 5.20 -15.14 -8.92
CA ASP A 14 5.33 -16.19 -7.89
C ASP A 14 6.21 -15.76 -6.70
N ALA A 15 7.06 -14.75 -6.86
CA ALA A 15 8.11 -14.38 -5.92
C ALA A 15 7.97 -12.97 -5.34
N ARG A 16 7.30 -12.02 -6.00
CA ARG A 16 7.24 -10.61 -5.62
C ARG A 16 5.92 -9.97 -6.03
N PHE A 17 5.62 -8.84 -5.41
CA PHE A 17 4.57 -7.93 -5.85
C PHE A 17 5.07 -6.49 -5.81
N PHE A 18 4.44 -5.63 -6.60
CA PHE A 18 4.67 -4.20 -6.59
C PHE A 18 3.41 -3.49 -7.08
N GLY A 19 3.30 -2.18 -6.82
CA GLY A 19 2.16 -1.43 -7.30
C GLY A 19 2.05 -0.05 -6.68
N SER A 20 0.84 0.46 -6.64
CA SER A 20 0.54 1.79 -6.13
C SER A 20 -0.85 1.86 -5.51
N VAL A 21 -0.95 2.65 -4.45
CA VAL A 21 -2.20 3.11 -3.87
C VAL A 21 -2.32 4.60 -4.16
N MET A 22 -3.42 5.01 -4.79
CA MET A 22 -3.71 6.40 -5.10
C MET A 22 -4.95 6.83 -4.33
N PHE A 23 -4.91 8.03 -3.78
CA PHE A 23 -6.02 8.61 -3.04
C PHE A 23 -6.52 9.87 -3.71
N ASN A 24 -7.81 10.12 -3.56
CA ASN A 24 -8.39 11.44 -3.78
C ASN A 24 -8.29 12.23 -2.48
N ASP A 25 -7.74 13.44 -2.53
CA ASP A 25 -7.79 14.39 -1.42
C ASP A 25 -8.91 15.40 -1.69
N ALA A 26 -10.03 15.24 -0.98
CA ALA A 26 -11.19 16.12 -1.16
C ALA A 26 -10.92 17.56 -0.70
N ASP A 27 -9.92 17.77 0.17
CA ASP A 27 -9.56 19.10 0.66
C ASP A 27 -8.68 19.86 -0.37
N HIS A 28 -8.01 19.15 -1.29
CA HIS A 28 -7.09 19.70 -2.29
C HIS A 28 -7.32 19.07 -3.68
N PRO A 29 -8.49 19.28 -4.31
CA PRO A 29 -8.89 18.56 -5.53
C PRO A 29 -8.06 18.91 -6.78
N ASP A 30 -7.37 20.05 -6.77
CA ASP A 30 -6.52 20.50 -7.88
C ASP A 30 -5.06 20.03 -7.77
N GLU A 31 -4.69 19.42 -6.63
CA GLU A 31 -3.36 18.87 -6.43
C GLU A 31 -3.25 17.46 -7.04
N PRO A 32 -2.04 17.02 -7.42
CA PRO A 32 -1.83 15.64 -7.82
C PRO A 32 -2.31 14.68 -6.72
N PRO A 33 -2.99 13.57 -7.09
CA PRO A 33 -3.51 12.63 -6.10
C PRO A 33 -2.36 12.04 -5.27
N PRO A 34 -2.46 12.04 -3.92
CA PRO A 34 -1.49 11.38 -3.07
C PRO A 34 -1.30 9.93 -3.51
N THR A 35 -0.08 9.59 -3.88
CA THR A 35 0.25 8.29 -4.45
C THR A 35 1.37 7.64 -3.66
N VAL A 36 1.13 6.43 -3.19
CA VAL A 36 2.10 5.63 -2.45
C VAL A 36 2.44 4.41 -3.29
N LEU A 37 3.72 4.26 -3.60
CA LEU A 37 4.28 3.08 -4.22
C LEU A 37 4.44 1.97 -3.18
N VAL A 38 4.14 0.75 -3.60
CA VAL A 38 4.26 -0.46 -2.80
C VAL A 38 5.25 -1.38 -3.49
N ASP A 39 6.26 -1.83 -2.75
CA ASP A 39 7.20 -2.84 -3.20
C ASP A 39 7.20 -4.03 -2.25
N HIS A 40 7.40 -5.22 -2.77
CA HIS A 40 7.63 -6.40 -1.93
C HIS A 40 8.90 -6.28 -1.09
N ALA A 41 8.81 -6.72 0.17
CA ALA A 41 9.94 -6.94 1.06
C ALA A 41 10.07 -8.43 1.38
N GLY A 42 11.30 -8.94 1.42
CA GLY A 42 11.56 -10.35 1.74
C GLY A 42 11.40 -10.71 3.23
N GLU A 43 11.03 -9.74 4.07
CA GLU A 43 10.82 -9.91 5.50
C GLU A 43 9.61 -9.09 5.95
N ALA A 44 9.00 -9.47 7.08
CA ALA A 44 7.87 -8.75 7.66
C ALA A 44 8.18 -7.24 7.78
N PRO A 45 7.28 -6.33 7.34
CA PRO A 45 5.87 -6.56 7.03
C PRO A 45 5.57 -7.06 5.60
N TRP A 46 6.57 -7.54 4.87
CA TRP A 46 6.50 -8.09 3.51
C TRP A 46 6.27 -7.09 2.39
N PHE A 47 6.23 -5.80 2.73
CA PHE A 47 6.23 -4.69 1.79
C PHE A 47 7.03 -3.50 2.32
N ARG A 48 7.39 -2.61 1.41
CA ARG A 48 7.90 -1.26 1.68
C ARG A 48 6.99 -0.26 0.99
N LEU A 49 6.78 0.88 1.65
CA LEU A 49 6.00 1.99 1.10
C LEU A 49 6.95 3.14 0.77
N ARG A 50 6.68 3.82 -0.35
CA ARG A 50 7.38 5.04 -0.76
C ARG A 50 6.37 6.03 -1.30
N ASN A 51 6.32 7.23 -0.76
CA ASN A 51 5.48 8.27 -1.36
C ASN A 51 6.10 8.68 -2.70
N VAL A 52 5.29 9.09 -3.69
CA VAL A 52 5.85 9.67 -4.92
C VAL A 52 6.38 11.09 -4.67
N ASP A 53 5.82 11.77 -3.67
CA ASP A 53 6.32 13.05 -3.19
C ASP A 53 7.49 12.81 -2.22
N PRO A 54 8.72 13.24 -2.56
CA PRO A 54 9.89 13.07 -1.72
C PRO A 54 9.80 13.83 -0.38
N ASP A 55 9.00 14.89 -0.29
CA ASP A 55 8.84 15.67 0.93
C ASP A 55 7.83 15.03 1.90
N ALA A 56 7.06 14.04 1.42
CA ALA A 56 6.01 13.35 2.16
C ALA A 56 6.33 11.87 2.46
N GLN A 57 7.61 11.54 2.67
CA GLN A 57 8.07 10.17 2.98
C GLN A 57 7.84 9.71 4.42
N ASP A 58 7.46 10.61 5.33
CA ASP A 58 7.19 10.26 6.72
C ASP A 58 5.99 9.28 6.79
N LEU A 59 6.13 8.17 7.53
CA LEU A 59 5.09 7.16 7.68
C LEU A 59 3.84 7.66 8.43
N SER A 60 3.92 8.81 9.11
CA SER A 60 2.77 9.49 9.72
C SER A 60 1.96 10.32 8.73
N VAL A 61 2.45 10.52 7.50
CA VAL A 61 1.68 11.18 6.43
C VAL A 61 0.41 10.36 6.15
N PRO A 62 -0.78 10.99 6.10
CA PRO A 62 -2.05 10.26 6.00
C PRO A 62 -2.11 9.23 4.86
N ALA A 63 -1.55 9.54 3.69
CA ALA A 63 -1.52 8.61 2.57
C ALA A 63 -0.66 7.37 2.86
N MET A 64 0.48 7.52 3.55
CA MET A 64 1.35 6.42 3.95
C MET A 64 0.66 5.52 5.00
N VAL A 65 -0.03 6.14 5.97
CA VAL A 65 -0.78 5.41 7.01
C VAL A 65 -1.90 4.57 6.39
N GLU A 66 -2.71 5.16 5.51
CA GLU A 66 -3.81 4.43 4.88
C GLU A 66 -3.31 3.37 3.90
N ALA A 67 -2.21 3.62 3.18
CA ALA A 67 -1.58 2.61 2.33
C ALA A 67 -1.05 1.41 3.15
N ASP A 68 -0.40 1.65 4.29
CA ASP A 68 0.05 0.59 5.21
C ASP A 68 -1.14 -0.25 5.71
N ARG A 69 -2.22 0.42 6.12
CA ARG A 69 -3.44 -0.25 6.57
C ARG A 69 -4.07 -1.12 5.49
N ILE A 70 -4.18 -0.63 4.26
CA ILE A 70 -4.71 -1.38 3.11
C ILE A 70 -3.84 -2.60 2.83
N MET A 71 -2.51 -2.44 2.80
CA MET A 71 -1.60 -3.56 2.51
C MET A 71 -1.65 -4.62 3.60
N ARG A 72 -1.66 -4.24 4.89
CA ARG A 72 -1.84 -5.18 6.00
C ARG A 72 -3.17 -5.92 5.91
N PHE A 73 -4.25 -5.24 5.53
CA PHE A 73 -5.54 -5.87 5.32
C PHE A 73 -5.49 -6.92 4.20
N ILE A 74 -4.89 -6.59 3.05
CA ILE A 74 -4.74 -7.52 1.93
C ILE A 74 -3.91 -8.74 2.34
N LEU A 75 -2.74 -8.53 2.95
CA LEU A 75 -1.89 -9.64 3.39
C LEU A 75 -2.58 -10.56 4.41
N ARG A 76 -3.41 -9.99 5.29
CA ARG A 76 -4.09 -10.76 6.33
C ARG A 76 -5.32 -11.50 5.83
N TYR A 77 -6.13 -10.86 5.00
CA TYR A 77 -7.49 -11.34 4.71
C TYR A 77 -7.73 -11.72 3.25
N ALA A 78 -6.89 -11.24 2.33
CA ALA A 78 -7.03 -11.52 0.90
C ALA A 78 -5.68 -11.70 0.17
N PRO A 79 -4.72 -12.49 0.71
CA PRO A 79 -3.40 -12.67 0.11
C PRO A 79 -3.47 -13.27 -1.30
N GLU A 80 -4.54 -14.00 -1.63
CA GLU A 80 -4.79 -14.55 -2.96
C GLU A 80 -4.93 -13.46 -4.04
N ARG A 81 -5.29 -12.23 -3.68
CA ARG A 81 -5.34 -11.09 -4.61
C ARG A 81 -3.99 -10.67 -5.13
N ILE A 82 -2.91 -11.12 -4.50
CA ILE A 82 -1.52 -10.90 -4.94
C ILE A 82 -0.81 -12.23 -5.26
N GLY A 83 -1.56 -13.28 -5.58
CA GLY A 83 -1.00 -14.59 -5.93
C GLY A 83 -0.37 -15.33 -4.75
N ARG A 84 -0.77 -15.01 -3.52
CA ARG A 84 -0.24 -15.60 -2.29
C ARG A 84 -1.30 -16.35 -1.51
N THR A 85 -0.85 -17.12 -0.54
CA THR A 85 -1.70 -17.79 0.43
C THR A 85 -1.40 -17.25 1.82
N ALA A 86 -2.36 -17.41 2.74
CA ALA A 86 -2.17 -17.00 4.13
C ALA A 86 -1.02 -17.73 4.84
N ALA A 87 -0.52 -18.84 4.27
CA ALA A 87 0.63 -19.58 4.76
C ALA A 87 1.97 -18.96 4.34
N ASP A 88 1.99 -18.15 3.28
CA ASP A 88 3.19 -17.45 2.81
C ASP A 88 3.58 -16.29 3.72
N PHE A 89 2.68 -15.87 4.62
CA PHE A 89 2.89 -14.81 5.59
C PHE A 89 2.71 -15.35 7.01
N PRO A 90 3.68 -15.16 7.91
CA PRO A 90 3.50 -15.49 9.32
C PRO A 90 2.25 -14.77 9.85
N GLN A 91 1.32 -15.56 10.39
CA GLN A 91 0.17 -15.04 11.12
C GLN A 91 0.72 -14.33 12.37
N GLN A 92 0.78 -13.00 12.35
CA GLN A 92 1.03 -12.27 13.61
C GLN A 92 -0.18 -12.48 14.53
N PRO A 93 0.05 -12.76 15.83
CA PRO A 93 -1.02 -12.97 16.80
C PRO A 93 -1.97 -11.78 16.93
#